data_AF-A0A453E6E2-F1
#
_entry.id   AF-A0A453E6E2-F1
#
_cell.length_a   1.000
_cell.length_b   1.000
_cell.length_c   1.000
_cell.angle_alpha   90.00
_cell.angle_beta   90.00
_cell.angle_gamma   90.00
#
_symmetry.space_group_name_H-M   'P 1'
#
loop_
_entity.id
_entity.type
_entity.pdbx_description
1 polymer ?
#
loop_
_entity_poly.entity_id
_entity_poly.type
_entity_poly.pdbx_seq_one_letter_code
_entity_poly.pdbx_strand_id
1 'polypeptide(L)'
;MESAAETAEAEKEVAAEKEVAAAGGGVEDKYGEDRATEELPVTPWAFSVASGYTLLRDPHHNKGLAFTERERDAHYLRGLLPPGVVSQDLQVKKIMHNLRQYKVPLQRYVAMMDLQERNERLFYKLLIDNVEELLPVVYTPTVGEACQKYGSIFRRPQGLYVSLRDKGKVIDVLRNWPERNIQVIVVTDGERILGLGDLGCQGMGIPVGKLSLYTALGGVRPSACLPITIDVGTNNEQLLNDEFYIGLRQRRATGEEYHELMEEFMDAVKQIYGEKVLIQFEDFANHNAFDLLAKYSKSHLVFNDDIQGTASVVLAGLLSSLKVVGGTLAEHTYLFLGAGEAGTGIAELIALEISKQTNAPIEECRKKVFLVDSKGLIVSSRKNSLQPFKTSWAHEREPVTTLLDAIKSIRPTVLIGTSGVGRAFTKEVIEAMASFNERPVIFSLSNPTSHSECTAEEAYKWTQGRAVFASGSPFDPVEYDGKIRVPGQRQTMLIFSLDLALVL
;
A
#
# COMPACT_ATOMS: atom_id res chain seq x y z
N MET A 1 17.54 -19.32 65.99
CA MET A 1 16.15 -19.48 65.56
C MET A 1 15.64 -18.28 64.77
N GLU A 2 16.30 -17.12 64.77
CA GLU A 2 15.95 -16.00 63.87
C GLU A 2 16.53 -16.11 62.45
N SER A 3 17.72 -16.72 62.25
CA SER A 3 18.34 -16.77 60.91
C SER A 3 17.73 -17.76 59.92
N ALA A 4 16.84 -18.66 60.38
CA ALA A 4 16.13 -19.63 59.53
C ALA A 4 14.76 -19.11 59.06
N ALA A 5 14.25 -18.05 59.71
CA ALA A 5 13.00 -17.41 59.32
C ALA A 5 13.24 -16.41 58.18
N GLU A 6 14.32 -15.62 58.24
CA GLU A 6 14.67 -14.65 57.19
C GLU A 6 15.06 -15.31 55.86
N THR A 7 15.69 -16.50 55.89
CA THR A 7 16.02 -17.26 54.67
C THR A 7 14.77 -17.88 54.03
N ALA A 8 13.78 -18.30 54.83
CA ALA A 8 12.52 -18.84 54.32
C ALA A 8 11.57 -17.76 53.77
N GLU A 9 11.71 -16.51 54.21
CA GLU A 9 10.95 -15.36 53.71
C GLU A 9 11.55 -14.84 52.39
N ALA A 10 12.87 -14.76 52.28
CA ALA A 10 13.57 -14.40 51.05
C ALA A 10 13.41 -15.45 49.93
N GLU A 11 13.37 -16.75 50.24
CA GLU A 11 13.07 -17.80 49.25
C GLU A 11 11.61 -17.79 48.79
N LYS A 12 10.67 -17.28 49.60
CA LYS A 12 9.27 -17.08 49.22
C LYS A 12 9.07 -15.85 48.34
N GLU A 13 9.79 -14.76 48.58
CA GLU A 13 9.74 -13.57 47.71
C GLU A 13 10.34 -13.86 46.32
N VAL A 14 11.45 -14.59 46.24
CA VAL A 14 12.07 -14.97 44.96
C VAL A 14 11.25 -16.03 44.21
N ALA A 15 10.47 -16.87 44.92
CA ALA A 15 9.51 -17.78 44.31
C ALA A 15 8.26 -17.06 43.80
N ALA A 16 7.77 -16.04 44.51
CA ALA A 16 6.63 -15.22 44.10
C ALA A 16 6.97 -14.32 42.90
N GLU A 17 8.18 -13.77 42.81
CA GLU A 17 8.62 -13.02 41.61
C GLU A 17 8.83 -13.92 40.38
N LYS A 18 9.12 -15.22 40.56
CA LYS A 18 9.22 -16.19 39.46
C LYS A 18 7.86 -16.71 38.98
N GLU A 19 6.82 -16.68 39.79
CA GLU A 19 5.44 -16.98 39.35
C GLU A 19 4.80 -15.82 38.56
N VAL A 20 5.28 -14.59 38.71
CA VAL A 20 4.80 -13.43 37.92
C VAL A 20 5.47 -13.36 36.53
N ALA A 21 6.60 -14.03 36.33
CA ALA A 21 7.35 -14.01 35.06
C ALA A 21 7.06 -15.19 34.11
N ALA A 22 6.15 -16.10 34.46
CA ALA A 22 5.83 -17.27 33.66
C ALA A 22 4.34 -17.65 33.74
N ALA A 23 3.45 -16.74 33.36
CA ALA A 23 2.05 -17.04 33.12
C ALA A 23 1.50 -16.13 32.01
N GLY A 24 1.89 -16.42 30.77
CA GLY A 24 1.12 -16.00 29.60
C GLY A 24 -0.16 -16.86 29.55
N GLY A 25 -1.30 -16.24 29.84
CA GLY A 25 -2.61 -16.88 29.84
C GLY A 25 -3.49 -16.24 30.90
N GLY A 26 -4.35 -15.30 30.49
CA GLY A 26 -5.38 -14.73 31.34
C GLY A 26 -6.25 -15.84 31.96
N VAL A 27 -6.71 -15.62 33.17
CA VAL A 27 -7.59 -16.56 33.88
C VAL A 27 -8.94 -16.57 33.16
N GLU A 28 -9.13 -17.57 32.30
CA GLU A 28 -10.41 -17.85 31.63
C GLU A 28 -11.51 -18.10 32.68
N ASP A 29 -12.65 -17.43 32.51
CA ASP A 29 -13.83 -17.73 33.30
C ASP A 29 -14.52 -19.02 32.80
N LYS A 30 -15.61 -19.43 33.46
CA LYS A 30 -16.35 -20.67 33.12
C LYS A 30 -16.93 -20.70 31.69
N TYR A 31 -16.86 -19.59 30.95
CA TYR A 31 -17.33 -19.44 29.59
C TYR A 31 -16.20 -19.15 28.58
N GLY A 32 -14.94 -19.12 29.02
CA GLY A 32 -13.78 -18.93 28.13
C GLY A 32 -13.58 -17.48 27.67
N GLU A 33 -14.15 -16.50 28.37
CA GLU A 33 -13.90 -15.09 28.10
C GLU A 33 -12.75 -14.57 28.99
N ASP A 34 -11.78 -13.91 28.36
CA ASP A 34 -10.55 -13.43 28.98
C ASP A 34 -10.84 -12.18 29.84
N ARG A 35 -10.94 -12.34 31.16
CA ARG A 35 -11.31 -11.27 32.12
C ARG A 35 -10.44 -10.02 32.02
N ALA A 36 -9.19 -10.14 31.56
CA ALA A 36 -8.30 -9.01 31.37
C ALA A 36 -8.81 -8.01 30.31
N THR A 37 -9.62 -8.46 29.36
CA THR A 37 -10.22 -7.59 28.33
C THR A 37 -11.41 -6.77 28.83
N GLU A 38 -12.16 -7.26 29.82
CA GLU A 38 -13.30 -6.53 30.41
C GLU A 38 -12.88 -5.37 31.33
N GLU A 39 -11.69 -5.46 31.94
CA GLU A 39 -11.18 -4.42 32.84
C GLU A 39 -10.58 -3.21 32.11
N LEU A 40 -10.44 -3.30 30.79
CA LEU A 40 -9.85 -2.22 30.02
C LEU A 40 -10.79 -1.00 29.92
N PRO A 41 -10.26 0.23 30.04
CA PRO A 41 -11.08 1.44 29.89
C PRO A 41 -11.81 1.49 28.54
N VAL A 42 -13.09 1.86 28.56
CA VAL A 42 -13.89 2.05 27.34
C VAL A 42 -14.25 3.52 27.15
N THR A 43 -14.29 3.97 25.90
CA THR A 43 -14.76 5.31 25.56
C THR A 43 -16.29 5.39 25.76
N PRO A 44 -16.81 6.28 26.62
CA PRO A 44 -18.24 6.38 26.91
C PRO A 44 -18.97 7.15 25.79
N TRP A 45 -19.11 6.52 24.63
CA TRP A 45 -19.80 7.11 23.48
C TRP A 45 -21.28 7.40 23.79
N ALA A 46 -21.72 8.62 23.46
CA ALA A 46 -23.12 9.04 23.58
C ALA A 46 -23.71 9.31 22.20
N PHE A 47 -24.89 8.76 21.93
CA PHE A 47 -25.58 8.92 20.67
C PHE A 47 -26.75 9.89 20.81
N SER A 48 -26.85 10.85 19.90
CA SER A 48 -27.98 11.78 19.82
C SER A 48 -28.37 11.99 18.36
N VAL A 49 -29.64 12.37 18.12
CA VAL A 49 -30.11 12.62 16.75
C VAL A 49 -29.40 13.85 16.17
N ALA A 50 -28.64 13.64 15.10
CA ALA A 50 -27.99 14.73 14.38
C ALA A 50 -29.02 15.66 13.73
N SER A 51 -28.91 16.96 14.01
CA SER A 51 -29.75 18.02 13.46
C SER A 51 -28.96 19.33 13.35
N GLY A 52 -29.51 20.32 12.65
CA GLY A 52 -28.89 21.63 12.47
C GLY A 52 -27.47 21.53 11.91
N TYR A 53 -26.56 22.34 12.48
CA TYR A 53 -25.16 22.33 12.06
C TYR A 53 -24.41 21.04 12.38
N THR A 54 -24.82 20.27 13.40
CA THR A 54 -24.19 18.96 13.70
C THR A 54 -24.36 18.02 12.51
N LEU A 55 -25.57 17.94 11.94
CA LEU A 55 -25.85 17.15 10.74
C LEU A 55 -25.12 17.71 9.49
N LEU A 56 -25.02 19.02 9.33
CA LEU A 56 -24.34 19.64 8.18
C LEU A 56 -22.81 19.49 8.23
N ARG A 57 -22.23 19.27 9.41
CA ARG A 57 -20.79 19.14 9.62
C ARG A 57 -20.30 17.70 9.60
N ASP A 58 -21.21 16.73 9.74
CA ASP A 58 -20.90 15.30 9.64
C ASP A 58 -20.86 14.86 8.16
N PRO A 59 -19.68 14.50 7.62
CA PRO A 59 -19.55 14.12 6.21
C PRO A 59 -20.30 12.84 5.83
N HIS A 60 -20.60 11.94 6.79
CA HIS A 60 -21.33 10.69 6.53
C HIS A 60 -22.81 10.93 6.22
N HIS A 61 -23.35 12.03 6.75
CA HIS A 61 -24.77 12.35 6.69
C HIS A 61 -25.08 13.63 5.91
N ASN A 62 -24.13 14.54 5.77
CA ASN A 62 -24.33 15.78 5.04
C ASN A 62 -24.63 15.53 3.56
N LYS A 63 -25.78 16.02 3.10
CA LYS A 63 -26.21 15.98 1.68
C LYS A 63 -26.02 17.32 0.97
N GLY A 64 -25.55 18.36 1.67
CA GLY A 64 -25.51 19.72 1.15
C GLY A 64 -26.87 20.18 0.63
N LEU A 65 -26.92 20.69 -0.60
CA LEU A 65 -28.18 21.16 -1.20
C LEU A 65 -29.15 20.02 -1.61
N ALA A 66 -28.76 18.74 -1.45
CA ALA A 66 -29.62 17.60 -1.74
C ALA A 66 -30.52 17.19 -0.57
N PHE A 67 -30.42 17.85 0.59
CA PHE A 67 -31.48 17.76 1.60
C PHE A 67 -32.79 18.27 1.00
N THR A 68 -33.82 17.43 1.01
CA THR A 68 -35.18 17.76 0.59
C THR A 68 -35.82 18.75 1.55
N GLU A 69 -36.86 19.45 1.13
CA GLU A 69 -37.62 20.36 2.00
C GLU A 69 -38.11 19.67 3.28
N ARG A 70 -38.59 18.42 3.18
CA ARG A 70 -39.03 17.63 4.33
C ARG A 70 -37.89 17.31 5.31
N GLU A 71 -36.72 16.91 4.79
CA GLU A 71 -35.54 16.67 5.63
C GLU A 71 -35.07 17.97 6.30
N ARG A 72 -35.15 19.10 5.60
CA ARG A 72 -34.78 20.41 6.16
C ARG A 72 -35.70 20.83 7.30
N ASP A 73 -37.00 20.61 7.15
CA ASP A 73 -37.99 20.86 8.21
C ASP A 73 -37.77 19.92 9.40
N ALA A 74 -37.57 18.62 9.16
CA ALA A 74 -37.45 17.61 10.20
C ALA A 74 -36.14 17.69 11.02
N HIS A 75 -35.04 18.11 10.39
CA HIS A 75 -33.71 18.17 11.01
C HIS A 75 -33.24 19.59 11.30
N TYR A 76 -34.15 20.57 11.39
CA TYR A 76 -33.83 21.96 11.74
C TYR A 76 -32.77 22.60 10.82
N LEU A 77 -32.83 22.33 9.51
CA LEU A 77 -31.92 22.88 8.50
C LEU A 77 -32.52 24.06 7.74
N ARG A 78 -33.83 24.32 7.89
CA ARG A 78 -34.51 25.42 7.20
C ARG A 78 -33.89 26.76 7.59
N GLY A 79 -33.54 27.55 6.57
CA GLY A 79 -32.84 28.84 6.76
C GLY A 79 -31.30 28.71 6.87
N LEU A 80 -30.77 27.52 7.15
CA LEU A 80 -29.31 27.27 7.13
C LEU A 80 -28.78 27.00 5.71
N LEU A 81 -29.66 26.54 4.82
CA LEU A 81 -29.36 26.27 3.41
C LEU A 81 -30.17 27.20 2.50
N PRO A 82 -29.62 27.59 1.34
CA PRO A 82 -30.38 28.25 0.28
C PRO A 82 -31.64 27.46 -0.13
N PRO A 83 -32.69 28.14 -0.64
CA PRO A 83 -34.00 27.51 -0.92
C PRO A 83 -33.97 26.47 -2.06
N GLY A 84 -32.96 26.49 -2.93
CA GLY A 84 -32.83 25.50 -3.99
C GLY A 84 -32.51 24.10 -3.44
N VAL A 85 -33.28 23.09 -3.85
CA VAL A 85 -32.94 21.68 -3.68
C VAL A 85 -32.24 21.21 -4.96
N VAL A 86 -31.04 20.65 -4.82
CA VAL A 86 -30.16 20.29 -5.94
C VAL A 86 -29.85 18.80 -5.87
N SER A 87 -30.19 18.06 -6.92
CA SER A 87 -29.94 16.61 -7.01
C SER A 87 -28.45 16.28 -6.89
N GLN A 88 -28.14 15.06 -6.46
CA GLN A 88 -26.76 14.59 -6.33
C GLN A 88 -26.01 14.67 -7.68
N ASP A 89 -26.64 14.30 -8.78
CA ASP A 89 -26.03 14.37 -10.13
C ASP A 89 -25.70 15.81 -10.54
N LEU A 90 -26.54 16.79 -10.20
CA LEU A 90 -26.24 18.19 -10.50
C LEU A 90 -25.11 18.72 -9.60
N GLN A 91 -24.99 18.23 -8.36
CA GLN A 91 -23.83 18.51 -7.52
C GLN A 91 -22.55 17.90 -8.11
N VAL A 92 -22.58 16.64 -8.57
CA VAL A 92 -21.45 16.00 -9.29
C VAL A 92 -21.02 16.86 -10.47
N LYS A 93 -21.97 17.25 -11.33
CA LYS A 93 -21.69 18.11 -12.50
C LYS A 93 -21.06 19.44 -12.11
N LYS A 94 -21.55 20.08 -11.05
CA LYS A 94 -20.99 21.34 -10.53
C LYS A 94 -19.55 21.16 -10.03
N ILE A 95 -19.29 20.09 -9.28
CA ILE A 95 -17.95 19.84 -8.74
C ILE A 95 -16.96 19.51 -9.87
N MET A 96 -17.32 18.66 -10.83
CA MET A 96 -16.47 18.39 -12.00
C MET A 96 -16.14 19.66 -12.80
N HIS A 97 -17.14 20.53 -12.99
CA HIS A 97 -16.91 21.83 -13.65
C HIS A 97 -15.85 22.66 -12.93
N ASN A 98 -15.92 22.73 -11.59
CA ASN A 98 -14.93 23.45 -10.79
C ASN A 98 -13.56 22.77 -10.79
N LEU A 99 -13.52 21.43 -10.67
CA LEU A 99 -12.26 20.68 -10.63
C LEU A 99 -11.44 20.87 -11.91
N ARG A 100 -12.10 20.87 -13.07
CA ARG A 100 -11.47 21.08 -14.38
C ARG A 100 -10.90 22.50 -14.56
N GLN A 101 -11.36 23.48 -13.77
CA GLN A 101 -10.81 24.84 -13.79
C GLN A 101 -9.50 24.98 -13.00
N TYR A 102 -9.20 24.07 -12.07
CA TYR A 102 -7.91 24.07 -11.40
C TYR A 102 -6.80 23.72 -12.40
N LYS A 103 -5.71 24.49 -12.30
CA LYS A 103 -4.57 24.39 -13.22
C LYS A 103 -3.54 23.36 -12.77
N VAL A 104 -3.43 23.15 -11.46
CA VAL A 104 -2.42 22.26 -10.87
C VAL A 104 -3.11 21.01 -10.31
N PRO A 105 -2.61 19.79 -10.59
CA PRO A 105 -3.18 18.55 -10.05
C PRO A 105 -3.36 18.57 -8.52
N LEU A 106 -2.36 19.08 -7.79
CA LEU A 106 -2.42 19.20 -6.33
C LEU A 106 -3.61 20.05 -5.83
N GLN A 107 -4.04 21.08 -6.58
CA GLN A 107 -5.23 21.86 -6.21
C GLN A 107 -6.50 21.02 -6.34
N ARG A 108 -6.56 20.15 -7.35
CA ARG A 108 -7.67 19.20 -7.51
C ARG A 108 -7.66 18.17 -6.38
N TYR A 109 -6.50 17.66 -6.00
CA TYR A 109 -6.35 16.75 -4.84
C TYR A 109 -6.90 17.39 -3.56
N VAL A 110 -6.45 18.60 -3.23
CA VAL A 110 -6.91 19.32 -2.02
C VAL A 110 -8.43 19.56 -2.07
N ALA A 111 -8.98 19.93 -3.22
CA ALA A 111 -10.43 20.10 -3.38
C ALA A 111 -11.22 18.79 -3.24
N MET A 112 -10.64 17.65 -3.64
CA MET A 112 -11.21 16.32 -3.47
C MET A 112 -11.20 15.88 -2.01
N MET A 113 -10.10 16.09 -1.27
CA MET A 113 -10.02 15.78 0.16
C MET A 113 -10.98 16.68 0.97
N ASP A 114 -11.07 17.97 0.63
CA ASP A 114 -12.07 18.88 1.22
C ASP A 114 -13.52 18.45 0.94
N LEU A 115 -13.77 17.76 -0.17
CA LEU A 115 -15.09 17.21 -0.49
C LEU A 115 -15.37 15.94 0.33
N GLN A 116 -14.40 15.03 0.43
CA GLN A 116 -14.51 13.80 1.23
C GLN A 116 -14.91 14.13 2.67
N GLU A 117 -14.20 15.09 3.28
CA GLU A 117 -14.43 15.54 4.65
C GLU A 117 -15.63 16.49 4.82
N ARG A 118 -16.40 16.73 3.75
CA ARG A 118 -17.62 17.56 3.80
C ARG A 118 -18.88 16.77 3.44
N ASN A 119 -18.80 15.89 2.44
CA ASN A 119 -19.91 15.09 1.94
C ASN A 119 -19.33 13.84 1.29
N GLU A 120 -19.16 12.80 2.11
CA GLU A 120 -18.48 11.56 1.75
C GLU A 120 -19.19 10.84 0.60
N ARG A 121 -20.53 10.78 0.64
CA ARG A 121 -21.34 10.13 -0.41
C ARG A 121 -21.19 10.83 -1.76
N LEU A 122 -21.10 12.16 -1.78
CA LEU A 122 -20.87 12.91 -3.01
C LEU A 122 -19.44 12.71 -3.52
N PHE A 123 -18.44 12.65 -2.64
CA PHE A 123 -17.07 12.31 -3.00
C PHE A 123 -17.00 10.96 -3.72
N TYR A 124 -17.54 9.89 -3.12
CA TYR A 124 -17.49 8.56 -3.73
C TYR A 124 -18.31 8.48 -5.01
N LYS A 125 -19.51 9.06 -5.09
CA LYS A 125 -20.29 9.06 -6.34
C LYS A 125 -19.54 9.80 -7.46
N LEU A 126 -18.95 10.97 -7.15
CA LEU A 126 -18.13 11.72 -8.10
C LEU A 126 -16.95 10.89 -8.62
N LEU A 127 -16.24 10.21 -7.71
CA LEU A 127 -15.09 9.37 -8.03
C LEU A 127 -15.49 8.15 -8.87
N ILE A 128 -16.55 7.44 -8.51
CA ILE A 128 -17.06 6.28 -9.25
C ILE A 128 -17.49 6.67 -10.67
N ASP A 129 -18.28 7.75 -10.80
CA ASP A 129 -18.82 8.19 -12.10
C ASP A 129 -17.73 8.73 -13.05
N ASN A 130 -16.55 9.11 -12.53
CA ASN A 130 -15.47 9.76 -13.28
C ASN A 130 -14.09 9.15 -12.98
N VAL A 131 -14.04 7.84 -12.74
CA VAL A 131 -12.85 7.16 -12.20
C VAL A 131 -11.60 7.40 -13.05
N GLU A 132 -11.69 7.31 -14.38
CA GLU A 132 -10.54 7.48 -15.27
C GLU A 132 -9.89 8.88 -15.15
N GLU A 133 -10.69 9.94 -14.99
CA GLU A 133 -10.20 11.32 -14.87
C GLU A 133 -9.71 11.65 -13.45
N LEU A 134 -10.37 11.11 -12.42
CA LEU A 134 -10.11 11.48 -11.03
C LEU A 134 -9.13 10.55 -10.32
N LEU A 135 -8.90 9.35 -10.81
CA LEU A 135 -7.95 8.41 -10.21
C LEU A 135 -6.51 8.96 -10.16
N PRO A 136 -5.98 9.60 -11.22
CA PRO A 136 -4.67 10.25 -11.15
C PRO A 136 -4.62 11.47 -10.22
N VAL A 137 -5.79 11.98 -9.79
CA VAL A 137 -5.93 13.10 -8.86
C VAL A 137 -5.94 12.61 -7.42
N VAL A 138 -6.76 11.62 -7.08
CA VAL A 138 -6.92 11.14 -5.68
C VAL A 138 -5.87 10.10 -5.28
N TYR A 139 -5.20 9.49 -6.26
CA TYR A 139 -4.14 8.51 -6.03
C TYR A 139 -2.92 8.83 -6.90
N THR A 140 -2.19 7.83 -7.38
CA THR A 140 -0.95 8.03 -8.13
C THR A 140 -1.19 8.69 -9.49
N PRO A 141 -0.38 9.68 -9.89
CA PRO A 141 0.83 10.16 -9.20
C PRO A 141 0.61 11.30 -8.19
N THR A 142 -0.54 11.98 -8.20
CA THR A 142 -0.73 13.24 -7.44
C THR A 142 -0.65 13.04 -5.92
N VAL A 143 -1.10 11.89 -5.39
CA VAL A 143 -0.99 11.57 -3.96
C VAL A 143 0.45 11.58 -3.45
N GLY A 144 1.43 11.21 -4.30
CA GLY A 144 2.84 11.30 -3.94
C GLY A 144 3.30 12.75 -3.75
N GLU A 145 2.90 13.65 -4.66
CA GLU A 145 3.14 15.09 -4.50
C GLU A 145 2.44 15.64 -3.25
N ALA A 146 1.22 15.18 -2.97
CA ALA A 146 0.50 15.54 -1.77
C ALA A 146 1.23 15.09 -0.49
N CYS A 147 1.82 13.90 -0.47
CA CYS A 147 2.64 13.42 0.65
C CYS A 147 3.92 14.25 0.82
N GLN A 148 4.58 14.67 -0.28
CA GLN A 148 5.75 15.55 -0.18
C GLN A 148 5.41 16.90 0.47
N LYS A 149 4.20 17.41 0.20
CA LYS A 149 3.74 18.73 0.67
C LYS A 149 2.75 18.64 1.82
N TYR A 150 2.58 17.47 2.44
CA TYR A 150 1.43 17.17 3.30
C TYR A 150 1.28 18.15 4.46
N GLY A 151 2.39 18.49 5.13
CA GLY A 151 2.38 19.48 6.21
C GLY A 151 1.91 20.87 5.76
N SER A 152 2.37 21.33 4.60
CA SER A 152 1.98 22.64 4.04
C SER A 152 0.52 22.72 3.55
N ILE A 153 -0.06 21.59 3.17
CA ILE A 153 -1.45 21.51 2.66
C ILE A 153 -2.44 20.95 3.70
N PHE A 154 -1.97 20.62 4.90
CA PHE A 154 -2.78 20.02 5.95
C PHE A 154 -3.96 20.92 6.33
N ARG A 155 -5.17 20.36 6.39
CA ARG A 155 -6.42 21.11 6.65
C ARG A 155 -7.31 20.36 7.63
N ARG A 156 -8.12 19.44 7.11
CA ARG A 156 -8.97 18.56 7.92
C ARG A 156 -8.18 17.28 8.18
N PRO A 157 -8.09 16.81 9.44
CA PRO A 157 -7.39 15.58 9.76
C PRO A 157 -8.12 14.39 9.13
N GLN A 158 -7.35 13.47 8.57
CA GLN A 158 -7.83 12.19 8.05
C GLN A 158 -6.93 11.08 8.60
N GLY A 159 -7.55 9.95 8.96
CA GLY A 159 -6.84 8.82 9.55
C GLY A 159 -6.41 9.03 11.00
N LEU A 160 -5.63 8.07 11.49
CA LEU A 160 -5.15 7.99 12.85
C LEU A 160 -3.62 7.91 12.87
N TYR A 161 -2.99 8.65 13.76
CA TYR A 161 -1.54 8.69 13.89
C TYR A 161 -1.15 7.99 15.19
N VAL A 162 -0.23 7.02 15.10
CA VAL A 162 0.36 6.34 16.25
C VAL A 162 1.85 6.61 16.21
N SER A 163 2.44 7.12 17.28
CA SER A 163 3.84 7.53 17.30
C SER A 163 4.63 6.80 18.39
N LEU A 164 5.96 6.94 18.37
CA LEU A 164 6.80 6.46 19.48
C LEU A 164 6.42 7.03 20.86
N ARG A 165 5.77 8.20 20.89
CA ARG A 165 5.29 8.80 22.15
C ARG A 165 4.07 8.08 22.74
N ASP A 166 3.42 7.25 21.94
CA ASP A 166 2.22 6.51 22.29
C ASP A 166 2.52 5.07 22.74
N LYS A 167 3.80 4.69 22.82
CA LYS A 167 4.23 3.40 23.34
C LYS A 167 3.69 3.15 24.76
N GLY A 168 3.10 1.98 24.97
CA GLY A 168 2.34 1.58 26.16
C GLY A 168 0.90 2.08 26.19
N LYS A 169 0.44 2.81 25.17
CA LYS A 169 -0.88 3.46 25.09
C LYS A 169 -1.50 3.38 23.69
N VAL A 170 -0.99 2.52 22.80
CA VAL A 170 -1.49 2.44 21.42
C VAL A 170 -2.99 2.09 21.39
N ILE A 171 -3.42 1.21 22.30
CA ILE A 171 -4.83 0.85 22.46
C ILE A 171 -5.73 2.06 22.80
N ASP A 172 -5.23 3.02 23.58
CA ASP A 172 -5.97 4.23 23.93
C ASP A 172 -6.08 5.20 22.75
N VAL A 173 -5.04 5.25 21.89
CA VAL A 173 -5.09 6.01 20.64
C VAL A 173 -6.16 5.45 19.71
N LEU A 174 -6.20 4.13 19.51
CA LEU A 174 -7.19 3.44 18.69
C LEU A 174 -8.63 3.67 19.20
N ARG A 175 -8.84 3.75 20.52
CA ARG A 175 -10.14 4.04 21.15
C ARG A 175 -10.72 5.42 20.85
N ASN A 176 -9.89 6.37 20.40
CA ASN A 176 -10.34 7.69 19.99
C ASN A 176 -10.99 7.67 18.60
N TRP A 177 -10.78 6.60 17.81
CA TRP A 177 -11.45 6.47 16.52
C TRP A 177 -12.96 6.23 16.73
N PRO A 178 -13.84 7.04 16.10
CA PRO A 178 -15.28 7.02 16.40
C PRO A 178 -16.00 5.79 15.85
N GLU A 179 -15.44 5.15 14.81
CA GLU A 179 -16.03 3.95 14.21
C GLU A 179 -15.53 2.68 14.92
N ARG A 180 -16.47 1.86 15.40
CA ARG A 180 -16.14 0.65 16.19
C ARG A 180 -15.93 -0.58 15.33
N ASN A 181 -16.60 -0.66 14.18
CA ASN A 181 -16.63 -1.84 13.32
C ASN A 181 -15.65 -1.68 12.15
N ILE A 182 -14.36 -1.60 12.46
CA ILE A 182 -13.30 -1.54 11.45
C ILE A 182 -13.09 -2.93 10.85
N GLN A 183 -13.00 -2.97 9.52
CA GLN A 183 -12.78 -4.19 8.75
C GLN A 183 -11.49 -4.13 7.94
N VAL A 184 -11.07 -2.94 7.52
CA VAL A 184 -9.84 -2.74 6.73
C VAL A 184 -9.02 -1.60 7.32
N ILE A 185 -7.79 -1.91 7.69
CA ILE A 185 -6.75 -0.96 8.06
C ILE A 185 -5.72 -0.94 6.94
N VAL A 186 -5.38 0.26 6.45
CA VAL A 186 -4.17 0.44 5.65
C VAL A 186 -3.20 1.23 6.51
N VAL A 187 -2.00 0.69 6.71
CA VAL A 187 -0.98 1.25 7.58
C VAL A 187 0.32 1.45 6.83
N THR A 188 1.01 2.54 7.13
CA THR A 188 2.36 2.87 6.62
C THR A 188 3.21 3.48 7.73
N ASP A 189 4.54 3.35 7.65
CA ASP A 189 5.48 4.18 8.43
C ASP A 189 6.12 5.30 7.59
N GLY A 190 5.73 5.41 6.32
CA GLY A 190 6.18 6.44 5.38
C GLY A 190 7.66 6.34 4.98
N GLU A 191 8.35 5.23 5.22
CA GLU A 191 9.78 5.11 4.92
C GLU A 191 10.07 5.02 3.42
N ARG A 192 9.14 4.49 2.63
CA ARG A 192 9.34 4.27 1.19
C ARG A 192 8.07 4.62 0.40
N ILE A 193 7.64 5.87 0.44
CA ILE A 193 6.48 6.32 -0.33
C ILE A 193 6.78 6.24 -1.83
N LEU A 194 6.19 5.26 -2.52
CA LEU A 194 6.37 5.03 -3.96
C LEU A 194 7.86 5.01 -4.38
N GLY A 195 8.25 5.88 -5.31
CA GLY A 195 9.64 6.15 -5.70
C GLY A 195 10.22 7.43 -5.07
N LEU A 196 9.54 8.02 -4.08
CA LEU A 196 9.88 9.31 -3.47
C LEU A 196 10.71 9.17 -2.19
N GLY A 197 10.77 7.96 -1.62
CA GLY A 197 11.57 7.65 -0.43
C GLY A 197 10.87 8.01 0.87
N ASP A 198 11.66 8.35 1.88
CA ASP A 198 11.18 8.61 3.24
C ASP A 198 10.45 9.95 3.33
N LEU A 199 9.16 9.92 3.61
CA LEU A 199 8.32 11.09 3.87
C LEU A 199 7.76 11.11 5.31
N GLY A 200 8.18 10.18 6.16
CA GLY A 200 7.78 10.09 7.56
C GLY A 200 6.27 10.12 7.77
N CYS A 201 5.84 10.92 8.75
CA CYS A 201 4.43 11.12 9.08
C CYS A 201 3.58 11.71 7.94
N GLN A 202 4.23 12.33 6.93
CA GLN A 202 3.52 12.85 5.76
C GLN A 202 3.06 11.75 4.78
N GLY A 203 3.45 10.50 5.01
CA GLY A 203 2.99 9.33 4.25
C GLY A 203 1.49 9.04 4.36
N MET A 204 0.77 9.65 5.31
CA MET A 204 -0.67 9.42 5.55
C MET A 204 -1.55 9.54 4.31
N GLY A 205 -1.17 10.37 3.33
CA GLY A 205 -1.91 10.49 2.08
C GLY A 205 -2.08 9.15 1.34
N ILE A 206 -1.13 8.22 1.50
CA ILE A 206 -1.18 6.91 0.85
C ILE A 206 -2.28 6.01 1.45
N PRO A 207 -2.32 5.71 2.76
CA PRO A 207 -3.45 5.01 3.38
C PRO A 207 -4.82 5.62 3.07
N VAL A 208 -4.93 6.95 3.14
CA VAL A 208 -6.19 7.68 2.84
C VAL A 208 -6.61 7.46 1.39
N GLY A 209 -5.67 7.61 0.46
CA GLY A 209 -5.90 7.36 -0.96
C GLY A 209 -6.30 5.91 -1.23
N LYS A 210 -5.56 4.94 -0.66
CA LYS A 210 -5.87 3.50 -0.78
C LYS A 210 -7.27 3.16 -0.32
N LEU A 211 -7.66 3.58 0.88
CA LEU A 211 -8.97 3.27 1.44
C LEU A 211 -10.12 3.94 0.67
N SER A 212 -9.85 5.08 0.05
CA SER A 212 -10.79 5.70 -0.89
C SER A 212 -11.04 4.81 -2.12
N LEU A 213 -10.02 4.11 -2.59
CA LEU A 213 -10.12 3.16 -3.71
C LEU A 213 -10.78 1.83 -3.31
N TYR A 214 -10.50 1.33 -2.11
CA TYR A 214 -11.25 0.22 -1.51
C TYR A 214 -12.75 0.47 -1.52
N THR A 215 -13.16 1.70 -1.22
CA THR A 215 -14.57 2.08 -1.23
C THR A 215 -15.09 2.26 -2.66
N ALA A 216 -14.40 3.04 -3.49
CA ALA A 216 -14.90 3.39 -4.82
C ALA A 216 -14.89 2.22 -5.82
N LEU A 217 -13.87 1.35 -5.74
CA LEU A 217 -13.66 0.24 -6.67
C LEU A 217 -14.04 -1.11 -6.06
N GLY A 218 -13.77 -1.29 -4.77
CA GLY A 218 -14.09 -2.52 -4.04
C GLY A 218 -15.46 -2.50 -3.37
N GLY A 219 -16.11 -1.33 -3.20
CA GLY A 219 -17.41 -1.26 -2.50
C GLY A 219 -17.32 -1.54 -0.99
N VAL A 220 -16.12 -1.51 -0.40
CA VAL A 220 -15.96 -1.58 1.06
C VAL A 220 -16.61 -0.35 1.69
N ARG A 221 -17.29 -0.52 2.83
CA ARG A 221 -17.92 0.61 3.53
C ARG A 221 -16.83 1.55 4.06
N PRO A 222 -16.88 2.86 3.77
CA PRO A 222 -15.83 3.77 4.20
C PRO A 222 -15.78 3.93 5.72
N SER A 223 -16.90 3.81 6.43
CA SER A 223 -16.94 3.77 7.90
C SER A 223 -16.27 2.53 8.51
N ALA A 224 -15.95 1.51 7.71
CA ALA A 224 -15.21 0.32 8.13
C ALA A 224 -13.72 0.39 7.76
N CYS A 225 -13.28 1.52 7.19
CA CYS A 225 -11.92 1.77 6.75
C CYS A 225 -11.20 2.66 7.77
N LEU A 226 -9.97 2.30 8.13
CA LEU A 226 -9.14 3.08 9.06
C LEU A 226 -7.73 3.29 8.48
N PRO A 227 -7.41 4.52 8.01
CA PRO A 227 -6.06 4.86 7.56
C PRO A 227 -5.17 5.12 8.77
N ILE A 228 -3.99 4.50 8.83
CA ILE A 228 -3.04 4.67 9.94
C ILE A 228 -1.65 5.05 9.42
N THR A 229 -0.98 5.96 10.12
CA THR A 229 0.46 6.19 9.96
C THR A 229 1.18 5.97 11.29
N ILE A 230 2.22 5.13 11.25
CA ILE A 230 3.11 4.89 12.39
C ILE A 230 4.30 5.85 12.29
N ASP A 231 4.34 6.85 13.16
CA ASP A 231 5.41 7.86 13.19
C ASP A 231 6.53 7.47 14.16
N VAL A 232 7.58 6.88 13.60
CA VAL A 232 8.82 6.56 14.31
C VAL A 232 9.93 7.58 14.07
N GLY A 233 9.61 8.74 13.49
CA GLY A 233 10.57 9.72 12.98
C GLY A 233 10.81 9.59 11.47
N THR A 234 11.74 10.38 10.96
CA THR A 234 12.11 10.38 9.54
C THR A 234 13.61 10.62 9.36
N ASN A 235 14.22 9.94 8.40
CA ASN A 235 15.60 10.17 7.98
C ASN A 235 15.69 11.25 6.88
N ASN A 236 14.56 11.84 6.46
CA ASN A 236 14.53 12.91 5.49
C ASN A 236 14.93 14.25 6.12
N GLU A 237 16.16 14.69 5.84
CA GLU A 237 16.71 15.96 6.34
C GLU A 237 15.90 17.18 5.93
N GLN A 238 15.28 17.17 4.75
CA GLN A 238 14.49 18.31 4.30
C GLN A 238 13.27 18.47 5.21
N LEU A 239 12.61 17.36 5.55
CA LEU A 239 11.45 17.36 6.45
C LEU A 239 11.83 17.69 7.90
N LEU A 240 12.97 17.19 8.39
CA LEU A 240 13.46 17.54 9.74
C LEU A 240 13.65 19.05 9.91
N ASN A 241 14.11 19.72 8.85
CA ASN A 241 14.35 21.16 8.81
C ASN A 241 13.15 21.99 8.35
N ASP A 242 12.07 21.36 7.85
CA ASP A 242 10.88 22.06 7.36
C ASP A 242 9.97 22.48 8.53
N GLU A 243 9.71 23.77 8.69
CA GLU A 243 8.84 24.32 9.75
C GLU A 243 7.40 23.77 9.72
N PHE A 244 6.92 23.33 8.56
CA PHE A 244 5.58 22.76 8.39
C PHE A 244 5.51 21.24 8.55
N TYR A 245 6.64 20.55 8.79
CA TYR A 245 6.62 19.12 9.05
C TYR A 245 5.77 18.78 10.29
N ILE A 246 4.86 17.82 10.10
CA ILE A 246 3.82 17.45 11.09
C ILE A 246 4.20 16.28 11.99
N GLY A 247 5.29 15.57 11.67
CA GLY A 247 5.71 14.38 12.41
C GLY A 247 6.73 14.66 13.52
N LEU A 248 7.20 13.59 14.16
CA LEU A 248 8.29 13.63 15.12
C LEU A 248 9.58 14.12 14.45
N ARG A 249 10.10 15.25 14.92
CA ARG A 249 11.36 15.87 14.45
C ARG A 249 12.58 15.15 15.01
N GLN A 250 12.70 13.88 14.68
CA GLN A 250 13.80 12.99 15.05
C GLN A 250 14.06 11.99 13.92
N ARG A 251 15.24 11.38 13.94
CA ARG A 251 15.56 10.25 13.06
C ARG A 251 14.67 9.05 13.36
N ARG A 252 14.53 8.16 12.38
CA ARG A 252 13.78 6.91 12.55
C ARG A 252 14.36 6.10 13.70
N ALA A 253 13.50 5.63 14.60
CA ALA A 253 13.87 4.54 15.50
C ALA A 253 14.14 3.27 14.69
N THR A 254 15.06 2.44 15.18
CA THR A 254 15.48 1.19 14.52
C THR A 254 15.68 0.10 15.56
N GLY A 255 15.75 -1.16 15.13
CA GLY A 255 15.97 -2.26 16.06
C GLY A 255 14.81 -2.43 17.03
N GLU A 256 15.10 -2.82 18.27
CA GLU A 256 14.11 -3.23 19.28
C GLU A 256 13.00 -2.19 19.50
N GLU A 257 13.33 -0.91 19.60
CA GLU A 257 12.34 0.17 19.84
C GLU A 257 11.24 0.23 18.76
N TYR A 258 11.61 0.04 17.49
CA TYR A 258 10.65 -0.02 16.37
C TYR A 258 9.78 -1.28 16.46
N HIS A 259 10.40 -2.41 16.76
CA HIS A 259 9.70 -3.70 16.79
C HIS A 259 8.71 -3.78 17.95
N GLU A 260 9.05 -3.24 19.12
CA GLU A 260 8.17 -3.18 20.29
C GLU A 260 6.92 -2.33 20.01
N LEU A 261 7.06 -1.16 19.37
CA LEU A 261 5.90 -0.35 19.01
C LEU A 261 5.00 -1.06 17.98
N MET A 262 5.61 -1.71 16.99
CA MET A 262 4.85 -2.43 15.96
C MET A 262 4.13 -3.65 16.53
N GLU A 263 4.75 -4.38 17.46
CA GLU A 263 4.13 -5.50 18.17
C GLU A 263 2.95 -5.03 19.02
N GLU A 264 3.15 -3.97 19.81
CA GLU A 264 2.07 -3.34 20.58
C GLU A 264 0.93 -2.89 19.66
N PHE A 265 1.23 -2.29 18.51
CA PHE A 265 0.23 -1.88 17.53
C PHE A 265 -0.59 -3.05 16.99
N MET A 266 0.08 -4.12 16.55
CA MET A 266 -0.61 -5.28 15.99
C MET A 266 -1.49 -5.97 17.04
N ASP A 267 -0.97 -6.14 18.25
CA ASP A 267 -1.72 -6.73 19.37
C ASP A 267 -2.92 -5.85 19.75
N ALA A 268 -2.74 -4.53 19.84
CA ALA A 268 -3.83 -3.59 20.14
C ALA A 268 -4.92 -3.58 19.05
N VAL A 269 -4.53 -3.68 17.77
CA VAL A 269 -5.48 -3.79 16.64
C VAL A 269 -6.30 -5.07 16.77
N LYS A 270 -5.65 -6.22 17.00
CA LYS A 270 -6.34 -7.50 17.21
C LYS A 270 -7.26 -7.45 18.42
N GLN A 271 -6.82 -6.84 19.52
CA GLN A 271 -7.60 -6.75 20.75
C GLN A 271 -8.86 -5.87 20.59
N ILE A 272 -8.78 -4.76 19.84
CA ILE A 272 -9.92 -3.85 19.65
C ILE A 272 -10.86 -4.33 18.53
N TYR A 273 -10.31 -4.77 17.39
CA TYR A 273 -11.08 -5.02 16.17
C TYR A 273 -11.26 -6.51 15.84
N GLY A 274 -10.61 -7.39 16.60
CA GLY A 274 -10.73 -8.85 16.49
C GLY A 274 -9.87 -9.47 15.38
N GLU A 275 -9.91 -10.80 15.31
CA GLU A 275 -9.07 -11.62 14.41
C GLU A 275 -9.32 -11.43 12.91
N LYS A 276 -10.47 -10.86 12.54
CA LYS A 276 -10.93 -10.76 11.14
C LYS A 276 -10.61 -9.41 10.48
N VAL A 277 -10.05 -8.46 11.22
CA VAL A 277 -9.65 -7.17 10.64
C VAL A 277 -8.51 -7.40 9.65
N LEU A 278 -8.69 -6.91 8.41
CA LEU A 278 -7.63 -6.92 7.41
C LEU A 278 -6.65 -5.78 7.71
N ILE A 279 -5.37 -6.11 7.84
CA ILE A 279 -4.30 -5.14 8.02
C ILE A 279 -3.42 -5.16 6.76
N GLN A 280 -3.56 -4.14 5.92
CA GLN A 280 -2.70 -3.93 4.77
C GLN A 280 -1.52 -3.05 5.12
N PHE A 281 -0.30 -3.59 4.96
CA PHE A 281 0.94 -2.83 5.01
C PHE A 281 1.21 -2.17 3.65
N GLU A 282 1.59 -0.89 3.66
CA GLU A 282 1.86 -0.10 2.46
C GLU A 282 3.09 0.79 2.63
N ASP A 283 3.93 0.88 1.60
CA ASP A 283 5.06 1.83 1.49
C ASP A 283 6.08 1.77 2.65
N PHE A 284 6.29 0.57 3.24
CA PHE A 284 7.39 0.28 4.16
C PHE A 284 8.70 0.10 3.39
N ALA A 285 9.85 0.23 4.07
CA ALA A 285 11.13 -0.14 3.44
C ALA A 285 11.28 -1.66 3.32
N ASN A 286 12.00 -2.09 2.26
CA ASN A 286 12.22 -3.50 1.88
C ASN A 286 12.44 -4.46 3.06
N HIS A 287 13.34 -4.12 3.98
CA HIS A 287 13.67 -4.99 5.10
C HIS A 287 12.47 -5.17 6.05
N ASN A 288 11.87 -4.06 6.49
CA ASN A 288 10.69 -4.06 7.36
C ASN A 288 9.50 -4.74 6.68
N ALA A 289 9.20 -4.44 5.41
CA ALA A 289 8.03 -5.02 4.73
C ALA A 289 8.07 -6.56 4.70
N PHE A 290 9.23 -7.15 4.39
CA PHE A 290 9.40 -8.60 4.40
C PHE A 290 9.30 -9.20 5.82
N ASP A 291 9.94 -8.56 6.80
CA ASP A 291 9.96 -9.06 8.18
C ASP A 291 8.56 -8.98 8.81
N LEU A 292 7.83 -7.87 8.60
CA LEU A 292 6.47 -7.67 9.07
C LEU A 292 5.51 -8.69 8.44
N LEU A 293 5.57 -8.87 7.12
CA LEU A 293 4.71 -9.83 6.43
C LEU A 293 4.98 -11.27 6.90
N ALA A 294 6.26 -11.64 7.06
CA ALA A 294 6.65 -12.97 7.52
C ALA A 294 6.28 -13.24 8.99
N LYS A 295 6.37 -12.21 9.86
CA LYS A 295 6.01 -12.30 11.28
C LYS A 295 4.50 -12.40 11.45
N TYR A 296 3.74 -11.46 10.89
CA TYR A 296 2.32 -11.29 11.21
C TYR A 296 1.36 -12.12 10.35
N SER A 297 1.78 -12.66 9.20
CA SER A 297 0.95 -13.60 8.41
C SER A 297 0.57 -14.89 9.13
N LYS A 298 1.26 -15.21 10.22
CA LYS A 298 0.97 -16.39 11.06
C LYS A 298 -0.09 -16.12 12.13
N SER A 299 -0.32 -14.86 12.48
CA SER A 299 -1.16 -14.47 13.61
C SER A 299 -2.28 -13.51 13.25
N HIS A 300 -2.21 -12.81 12.12
CA HIS A 300 -3.18 -11.80 11.70
C HIS A 300 -3.58 -11.99 10.24
N LEU A 301 -4.75 -11.48 9.87
CA LEU A 301 -5.13 -11.32 8.47
C LEU A 301 -4.38 -10.11 7.89
N VAL A 302 -3.16 -10.35 7.39
CA VAL A 302 -2.31 -9.31 6.80
C VAL A 302 -2.11 -9.48 5.32
N PHE A 303 -1.91 -8.35 4.65
CA PHE A 303 -1.58 -8.26 3.24
C PHE A 303 -0.57 -7.13 3.03
N ASN A 304 0.30 -7.24 2.03
CA ASN A 304 1.15 -6.13 1.61
C ASN A 304 1.00 -5.93 0.10
N ASP A 305 0.48 -4.78 -0.33
CA ASP A 305 0.19 -4.52 -1.75
C ASP A 305 1.48 -4.38 -2.60
N ASP A 306 2.54 -3.80 -2.02
CA ASP A 306 3.82 -3.61 -2.71
C ASP A 306 4.52 -4.93 -3.05
N ILE A 307 4.31 -5.97 -2.22
CA ILE A 307 4.84 -7.31 -2.44
C ILE A 307 3.80 -8.18 -3.17
N GLN A 308 2.67 -8.45 -2.52
CA GLN A 308 1.71 -9.48 -2.95
C GLN A 308 0.75 -8.96 -4.04
N GLY A 309 0.22 -7.73 -3.87
CA GLY A 309 -0.66 -7.12 -4.86
C GLY A 309 0.07 -6.88 -6.18
N THR A 310 1.25 -6.28 -6.11
CA THR A 310 2.18 -6.11 -7.22
C THR A 310 2.48 -7.44 -7.92
N ALA A 311 2.79 -8.50 -7.18
CA ALA A 311 3.07 -9.82 -7.75
C ALA A 311 1.87 -10.36 -8.55
N SER A 312 0.68 -10.28 -7.96
CA SER A 312 -0.56 -10.79 -8.55
C SER A 312 -0.92 -10.07 -9.86
N VAL A 313 -0.82 -8.74 -9.92
CA VAL A 313 -1.22 -7.98 -11.13
C VAL A 313 -0.23 -8.20 -12.27
N VAL A 314 1.06 -8.35 -11.94
CA VAL A 314 2.08 -8.66 -12.94
C VAL A 314 1.90 -10.07 -13.49
N LEU A 315 1.61 -11.06 -12.62
CA LEU A 315 1.30 -12.41 -13.06
C LEU A 315 0.07 -12.42 -13.99
N ALA A 316 -0.99 -11.68 -13.65
CA ALA A 316 -2.17 -11.53 -14.52
C ALA A 316 -1.82 -10.91 -15.87
N GLY A 317 -0.94 -9.89 -15.89
CA GLY A 317 -0.40 -9.28 -17.11
C GLY A 317 0.42 -10.27 -17.94
N LEU A 318 1.25 -11.11 -17.31
CA LEU A 318 2.03 -12.15 -17.98
C LEU A 318 1.12 -13.22 -18.59
N LEU A 319 0.18 -13.76 -17.82
CA LEU A 319 -0.81 -14.74 -18.30
C LEU A 319 -1.63 -14.18 -19.49
N SER A 320 -1.97 -12.89 -19.45
CA SER A 320 -2.63 -12.21 -20.58
C SER A 320 -1.70 -12.08 -21.78
N SER A 321 -0.41 -11.79 -21.55
CA SER A 321 0.61 -11.69 -22.59
C SER A 321 0.82 -13.03 -23.30
N LEU A 322 0.72 -14.17 -22.61
CA LEU A 322 0.83 -15.52 -23.20
C LEU A 322 -0.21 -15.78 -24.29
N LYS A 323 -1.42 -15.19 -24.20
CA LYS A 323 -2.43 -15.30 -25.26
C LYS A 323 -1.98 -14.65 -26.57
N VAL A 324 -1.08 -13.66 -26.46
CA VAL A 324 -0.42 -13.04 -27.60
C VAL A 324 0.82 -13.84 -27.93
N VAL A 325 1.84 -13.90 -27.08
CA VAL A 325 3.15 -14.47 -27.43
C VAL A 325 3.17 -15.99 -27.65
N GLY A 326 2.15 -16.71 -27.17
CA GLY A 326 2.08 -18.17 -27.20
C GLY A 326 2.94 -18.81 -26.11
N GLY A 327 2.80 -20.13 -25.96
CA GLY A 327 3.55 -20.91 -24.97
C GLY A 327 2.97 -20.89 -23.55
N THR A 328 3.72 -21.47 -22.62
CA THR A 328 3.37 -21.58 -21.20
C THR A 328 4.31 -20.76 -20.32
N LEU A 329 3.92 -20.44 -19.07
CA LEU A 329 4.81 -19.73 -18.14
C LEU A 329 6.13 -20.47 -17.93
N ALA A 330 6.11 -21.81 -17.93
CA ALA A 330 7.28 -22.67 -17.75
C ALA A 330 8.26 -22.62 -18.93
N GLU A 331 7.81 -22.24 -20.12
CA GLU A 331 8.65 -22.16 -21.34
C GLU A 331 9.48 -20.87 -21.39
N HIS A 332 9.00 -19.81 -20.74
CA HIS A 332 9.65 -18.51 -20.73
C HIS A 332 10.83 -18.41 -19.76
N THR A 333 11.76 -17.52 -20.10
CA THR A 333 12.88 -17.11 -19.26
C THR A 333 12.70 -15.65 -18.87
N TYR A 334 12.79 -15.36 -17.58
CA TYR A 334 12.44 -14.07 -16.99
C TYR A 334 13.70 -13.36 -16.50
N LEU A 335 13.84 -12.09 -16.83
CA LEU A 335 14.88 -11.22 -16.30
C LEU A 335 14.27 -9.98 -15.66
N PHE A 336 14.66 -9.71 -14.43
CA PHE A 336 14.25 -8.53 -13.68
C PHE A 336 15.40 -7.53 -13.56
N LEU A 337 15.11 -6.26 -13.77
CA LEU A 337 15.93 -5.16 -13.28
C LEU A 337 15.30 -4.61 -12.00
N GLY A 338 15.97 -4.78 -10.87
CA GLY A 338 15.45 -4.49 -9.54
C GLY A 338 15.11 -5.78 -8.78
N ALA A 339 15.70 -5.92 -7.59
CA ALA A 339 15.53 -7.08 -6.72
C ALA A 339 15.16 -6.65 -5.29
N GLY A 340 14.21 -5.72 -5.17
CA GLY A 340 13.55 -5.34 -3.91
C GLY A 340 12.20 -6.06 -3.74
N GLU A 341 11.32 -5.51 -2.91
CA GLU A 341 9.96 -6.03 -2.63
C GLU A 341 9.22 -6.52 -3.87
N ALA A 342 8.96 -5.60 -4.80
CA ALA A 342 8.23 -5.89 -6.03
C ALA A 342 8.92 -6.98 -6.87
N GLY A 343 10.22 -6.84 -7.12
CA GLY A 343 10.96 -7.75 -7.99
C GLY A 343 10.97 -9.19 -7.48
N THR A 344 11.28 -9.40 -6.20
CA THR A 344 11.30 -10.76 -5.63
C THR A 344 9.90 -11.30 -5.34
N GLY A 345 8.93 -10.46 -4.99
CA GLY A 345 7.53 -10.87 -4.84
C GLY A 345 6.92 -11.37 -6.15
N ILE A 346 7.11 -10.64 -7.25
CA ILE A 346 6.67 -11.07 -8.59
C ILE A 346 7.38 -12.37 -8.98
N ALA A 347 8.71 -12.44 -8.83
CA ALA A 347 9.50 -13.62 -9.17
C ALA A 347 9.00 -14.88 -8.44
N GLU A 348 8.70 -14.75 -7.14
CA GLU A 348 8.20 -15.86 -6.32
C GLU A 348 6.82 -16.32 -6.76
N LEU A 349 5.90 -15.39 -7.05
CA LEU A 349 4.54 -15.76 -7.49
C LEU A 349 4.54 -16.38 -8.89
N ILE A 350 5.42 -15.94 -9.79
CA ILE A 350 5.65 -16.61 -11.09
C ILE A 350 6.16 -18.04 -10.86
N ALA A 351 7.17 -18.22 -10.02
CA ALA A 351 7.72 -19.55 -9.73
C ALA A 351 6.68 -20.48 -9.09
N LEU A 352 5.86 -19.96 -8.19
CA LEU A 352 4.75 -20.69 -7.56
C LEU A 352 3.70 -21.12 -8.60
N GLU A 353 3.29 -20.21 -9.49
CA GLU A 353 2.30 -20.53 -10.53
C GLU A 353 2.86 -21.57 -11.53
N ILE A 354 4.14 -21.46 -11.91
CA ILE A 354 4.81 -22.48 -12.73
C ILE A 354 4.81 -23.83 -12.00
N SER A 355 5.13 -23.85 -10.70
CA SER A 355 5.10 -25.07 -9.88
C SER A 355 3.72 -25.69 -9.85
N LYS A 356 2.65 -24.88 -9.71
CA LYS A 356 1.26 -25.35 -9.75
C LYS A 356 0.87 -25.92 -11.11
N GLN A 357 1.28 -25.29 -12.21
CA GLN A 357 0.96 -25.74 -13.56
C GLN A 357 1.72 -27.02 -13.96
N THR A 358 2.94 -27.19 -13.47
CA THR A 358 3.84 -28.28 -13.89
C THR A 358 3.96 -29.41 -12.87
N ASN A 359 3.49 -29.20 -11.64
CA ASN A 359 3.77 -30.04 -10.46
C ASN A 359 5.26 -30.21 -10.13
N ALA A 360 6.14 -29.37 -10.69
CA ALA A 360 7.55 -29.37 -10.34
C ALA A 360 7.80 -28.66 -9.00
N PRO A 361 8.85 -29.03 -8.25
CA PRO A 361 9.26 -28.29 -7.05
C PRO A 361 9.52 -26.82 -7.36
N ILE A 362 9.22 -25.92 -6.42
CA ILE A 362 9.35 -24.48 -6.64
C ILE A 362 10.81 -24.08 -6.94
N GLU A 363 11.79 -24.78 -6.37
CA GLU A 363 13.23 -24.60 -6.61
C GLU A 363 13.61 -24.83 -8.08
N GLU A 364 13.00 -25.81 -8.74
CA GLU A 364 13.19 -26.05 -10.17
C GLU A 364 12.56 -24.91 -11.00
N CYS A 365 11.39 -24.43 -10.58
CA CYS A 365 10.68 -23.34 -11.24
C CYS A 365 11.44 -22.01 -11.17
N ARG A 366 12.23 -21.77 -10.11
CA ARG A 366 13.08 -20.58 -9.98
C ARG A 366 14.25 -20.54 -10.97
N LYS A 367 14.69 -21.67 -11.55
CA LYS A 367 15.90 -21.75 -12.41
C LYS A 367 15.83 -20.91 -13.69
N LYS A 368 14.62 -20.54 -14.15
CA LYS A 368 14.41 -19.67 -15.32
C LYS A 368 14.16 -18.21 -14.97
N VAL A 369 14.26 -17.85 -13.69
CA VAL A 369 14.00 -16.50 -13.19
C VAL A 369 15.29 -15.88 -12.68
N PHE A 370 15.67 -14.75 -13.27
CA PHE A 370 16.93 -14.06 -13.01
C PHE A 370 16.66 -12.62 -12.57
N LEU A 371 17.46 -12.13 -11.62
CA LEU A 371 17.30 -10.79 -11.08
C LEU A 371 18.64 -10.04 -11.09
N VAL A 372 18.60 -8.76 -11.45
CA VAL A 372 19.73 -7.83 -11.44
C VAL A 372 19.47 -6.77 -10.38
N ASP A 373 20.42 -6.58 -9.46
CA ASP A 373 20.39 -5.48 -8.50
C ASP A 373 21.46 -4.43 -8.80
N SER A 374 21.65 -3.46 -7.91
CA SER A 374 22.61 -2.37 -8.09
C SER A 374 24.07 -2.82 -8.25
N LYS A 375 24.40 -4.07 -7.90
CA LYS A 375 25.74 -4.65 -8.08
C LYS A 375 25.82 -5.64 -9.25
N GLY A 376 24.76 -5.76 -10.06
CA GLY A 376 24.69 -6.66 -11.21
C GLY A 376 23.81 -7.90 -10.98
N LEU A 377 24.00 -8.92 -11.80
CA LEU A 377 23.23 -10.17 -11.75
C LEU A 377 23.41 -10.88 -10.41
N ILE A 378 22.30 -11.36 -9.83
CA ILE A 378 22.29 -12.20 -8.64
C ILE A 378 22.74 -13.61 -9.03
N VAL A 379 23.88 -14.03 -8.52
CA VAL A 379 24.53 -15.31 -8.83
C VAL A 379 25.11 -15.98 -7.57
N SER A 380 25.36 -17.28 -7.64
CA SER A 380 25.81 -18.11 -6.51
C SER A 380 27.08 -17.58 -5.83
N SER A 381 28.05 -17.06 -6.59
CA SER A 381 29.29 -16.47 -6.08
C SER A 381 29.09 -15.22 -5.22
N ARG A 382 27.91 -14.59 -5.29
CA ARG A 382 27.55 -13.42 -4.48
C ARG A 382 26.77 -13.77 -3.21
N LYS A 383 26.36 -15.04 -2.98
CA LYS A 383 25.43 -15.46 -1.91
C LYS A 383 25.72 -14.87 -0.53
N ASN A 384 26.99 -14.86 -0.11
CA ASN A 384 27.40 -14.38 1.21
C ASN A 384 27.20 -12.86 1.42
N SER A 385 27.01 -12.10 0.35
CA SER A 385 26.80 -10.65 0.37
C SER A 385 25.36 -10.24 0.08
N LEU A 386 24.47 -11.21 -0.16
CA LEU A 386 23.07 -10.98 -0.49
C LEU A 386 22.22 -10.95 0.77
N GLN A 387 21.16 -10.15 0.74
CA GLN A 387 20.10 -10.22 1.73
C GLN A 387 19.39 -11.58 1.63
N PRO A 388 18.85 -12.12 2.74
CA PRO A 388 18.25 -13.46 2.77
C PRO A 388 17.22 -13.72 1.66
N PHE A 389 16.32 -12.76 1.41
CA PHE A 389 15.27 -12.88 0.39
C PHE A 389 15.79 -12.92 -1.07
N LYS A 390 17.05 -12.56 -1.32
CA LYS A 390 17.70 -12.66 -2.63
C LYS A 390 18.38 -14.02 -2.87
N THR A 391 18.67 -14.77 -1.81
CA THR A 391 19.53 -15.96 -1.89
C THR A 391 18.95 -17.10 -2.72
N SER A 392 17.62 -17.27 -2.72
CA SER A 392 16.90 -18.27 -3.53
C SER A 392 16.99 -18.03 -5.04
N TRP A 393 17.44 -16.85 -5.46
CA TRP A 393 17.59 -16.46 -6.87
C TRP A 393 19.04 -16.50 -7.36
N ALA A 394 19.98 -16.85 -6.48
CA ALA A 394 21.41 -16.86 -6.76
C ALA A 394 21.83 -18.18 -7.43
N HIS A 395 21.56 -18.28 -8.73
CA HIS A 395 21.89 -19.42 -9.59
C HIS A 395 23.39 -19.48 -9.91
N GLU A 396 23.89 -20.67 -10.24
CA GLU A 396 25.28 -20.85 -10.69
C GLU A 396 25.46 -20.30 -12.11
N ARG A 397 26.11 -19.13 -12.21
CA ARG A 397 26.44 -18.44 -13.46
C ARG A 397 27.62 -17.49 -13.27
N GLU A 398 28.24 -17.12 -14.39
CA GLU A 398 29.23 -16.06 -14.42
C GLU A 398 28.63 -14.71 -13.99
N PRO A 399 29.30 -13.96 -13.09
CA PRO A 399 28.87 -12.63 -12.72
C PRO A 399 28.87 -11.69 -13.92
N VAL A 400 27.80 -10.90 -14.06
CA VAL A 400 27.73 -9.77 -15.00
C VAL A 400 27.24 -8.55 -14.26
N THR A 401 27.81 -7.38 -14.61
CA THR A 401 27.56 -6.13 -13.90
C THR A 401 26.46 -5.29 -14.53
N THR A 402 26.23 -5.43 -15.84
CA THR A 402 25.26 -4.62 -16.58
C THR A 402 24.01 -5.41 -16.98
N LEU A 403 22.87 -4.71 -17.11
CA LEU A 403 21.64 -5.30 -17.62
C LEU A 403 21.81 -5.83 -19.06
N LEU A 404 22.52 -5.09 -19.91
CA LEU A 404 22.72 -5.48 -21.32
C LEU A 404 23.52 -6.78 -21.43
N ASP A 405 24.56 -6.96 -20.61
CA ASP A 405 25.35 -8.19 -20.59
C ASP A 405 24.53 -9.36 -20.03
N ALA A 406 23.70 -9.12 -19.01
CA ALA A 406 22.75 -10.11 -18.51
C ALA A 406 21.75 -10.54 -19.61
N ILE A 407 21.19 -9.60 -20.39
CA ILE A 407 20.28 -9.90 -21.51
C ILE A 407 20.99 -10.73 -22.58
N LYS A 408 22.22 -10.37 -22.96
CA LYS A 408 22.99 -11.10 -23.98
C LYS A 408 23.34 -12.52 -23.53
N SER A 409 23.66 -12.70 -22.25
CA SER A 409 24.03 -13.99 -21.64
C SER A 409 22.83 -14.91 -21.38
N ILE A 410 21.74 -14.35 -20.85
CA ILE A 410 20.55 -15.11 -20.44
C ILE A 410 19.58 -15.32 -21.60
N ARG A 411 19.52 -14.37 -22.54
CA ARG A 411 18.56 -14.31 -23.66
C ARG A 411 17.11 -14.47 -23.17
N PRO A 412 16.63 -13.61 -22.25
CA PRO A 412 15.30 -13.75 -21.66
C PRO A 412 14.19 -13.45 -22.68
N THR A 413 13.05 -14.10 -22.53
CA THR A 413 11.85 -13.82 -23.33
C THR A 413 10.98 -12.72 -22.71
N VAL A 414 11.12 -12.53 -21.39
CA VAL A 414 10.38 -11.56 -20.59
C VAL A 414 11.36 -10.68 -19.82
N LEU A 415 11.26 -9.36 -19.97
CA LEU A 415 12.04 -8.37 -19.24
C LEU A 415 11.09 -7.53 -18.36
N ILE A 416 11.37 -7.46 -17.05
CA ILE A 416 10.53 -6.77 -16.07
C ILE A 416 11.37 -5.76 -15.29
N GLY A 417 10.95 -4.50 -15.28
CA GLY A 417 11.59 -3.40 -14.58
C GLY A 417 10.85 -3.06 -13.30
N THR A 418 11.53 -3.17 -12.16
CA THR A 418 11.05 -2.83 -10.82
C THR A 418 12.17 -2.14 -10.02
N SER A 419 12.95 -1.31 -10.70
CA SER A 419 14.21 -0.77 -10.17
C SER A 419 14.08 0.58 -9.50
N GLY A 420 13.04 1.35 -9.85
CA GLY A 420 12.94 2.77 -9.57
C GLY A 420 13.91 3.63 -10.38
N VAL A 421 14.64 3.08 -11.36
CA VAL A 421 15.63 3.83 -12.15
C VAL A 421 15.07 4.13 -13.53
N GLY A 422 14.71 5.39 -13.76
CA GLY A 422 14.17 5.85 -15.03
C GLY A 422 15.15 5.66 -16.19
N ARG A 423 14.63 5.31 -17.36
CA ARG A 423 15.39 5.14 -18.63
C ARG A 423 16.44 4.02 -18.60
N ALA A 424 16.35 3.08 -17.65
CA ALA A 424 17.28 1.96 -17.57
C ALA A 424 17.12 0.93 -18.71
N PHE A 425 15.94 0.84 -19.35
CA PHE A 425 15.74 0.06 -20.57
C PHE A 425 16.12 0.93 -21.77
N THR A 426 17.43 1.05 -22.01
CA THR A 426 17.95 1.83 -23.14
C THR A 426 17.57 1.22 -24.48
N LYS A 427 17.83 1.96 -25.56
CA LYS A 427 17.63 1.47 -26.94
C LYS A 427 18.37 0.15 -27.18
N GLU A 428 19.61 0.04 -26.75
CA GLU A 428 20.43 -1.16 -26.90
C GLU A 428 19.86 -2.35 -26.13
N VAL A 429 19.28 -2.10 -24.95
CA VAL A 429 18.60 -3.12 -24.14
C VAL A 429 17.36 -3.65 -24.85
N ILE A 430 16.51 -2.75 -25.37
CA ILE A 430 15.26 -3.13 -26.04
C ILE A 430 15.54 -3.79 -27.40
N GLU A 431 16.49 -3.27 -28.18
CA GLU A 431 16.91 -3.88 -29.44
C GLU A 431 17.55 -5.25 -29.22
N ALA A 432 18.34 -5.43 -28.16
CA ALA A 432 18.87 -6.74 -27.78
C ALA A 432 17.73 -7.72 -27.49
N MET A 433 16.74 -7.34 -26.67
CA MET A 433 15.53 -8.16 -26.43
C MET A 433 14.82 -8.53 -27.74
N ALA A 434 14.67 -7.58 -28.66
CA ALA A 434 13.97 -7.76 -29.93
C ALA A 434 14.77 -8.55 -30.98
N SER A 435 16.08 -8.71 -30.79
CA SER A 435 16.96 -9.41 -31.74
C SER A 435 16.80 -10.94 -31.73
N PHE A 436 16.37 -11.50 -30.59
CA PHE A 436 16.20 -12.95 -30.42
C PHE A 436 14.80 -13.37 -29.96
N ASN A 437 13.90 -12.41 -29.74
CA ASN A 437 12.48 -12.67 -29.51
C ASN A 437 11.66 -12.05 -30.65
N GLU A 438 10.77 -12.83 -31.27
CA GLU A 438 9.83 -12.30 -32.27
C GLU A 438 8.90 -11.27 -31.64
N ARG A 439 8.37 -11.56 -30.45
CA ARG A 439 7.57 -10.65 -29.62
C ARG A 439 8.12 -10.59 -28.20
N PRO A 440 9.08 -9.70 -27.90
CA PRO A 440 9.58 -9.56 -26.53
C PRO A 440 8.49 -9.02 -25.62
N VAL A 441 8.34 -9.61 -24.43
CA VAL A 441 7.49 -9.06 -23.36
C VAL A 441 8.33 -8.10 -22.52
N ILE A 442 7.94 -6.83 -22.45
CA ILE A 442 8.68 -5.77 -21.77
C ILE A 442 7.74 -5.04 -20.81
N PHE A 443 7.93 -5.24 -19.52
CA PHE A 443 7.15 -4.58 -18.48
C PHE A 443 8.01 -3.54 -17.77
N SER A 444 7.61 -2.26 -17.84
CA SER A 444 8.32 -1.11 -17.27
C SER A 444 7.54 -0.54 -16.08
N LEU A 445 7.72 -1.14 -14.90
CA LEU A 445 6.74 -1.04 -13.80
C LEU A 445 7.08 0.02 -12.76
N SER A 446 8.23 0.67 -12.85
CA SER A 446 8.62 1.70 -11.89
C SER A 446 7.74 2.95 -11.98
N ASN A 447 7.43 3.53 -10.81
CA ASN A 447 6.57 4.70 -10.65
C ASN A 447 7.31 5.85 -9.97
N PRO A 448 6.95 7.13 -10.24
CA PRO A 448 6.02 7.58 -11.28
C PRO A 448 6.65 7.51 -12.70
N THR A 449 6.01 8.08 -13.72
CA THR A 449 6.47 8.04 -15.13
C THR A 449 7.94 8.44 -15.32
N SER A 450 8.46 9.38 -14.51
CA SER A 450 9.87 9.79 -14.55
C SER A 450 10.86 8.70 -14.13
N HIS A 451 10.39 7.68 -13.41
CA HIS A 451 11.17 6.53 -12.95
C HIS A 451 10.90 5.27 -13.78
N SER A 452 10.03 5.34 -14.79
CA SER A 452 9.77 4.24 -15.72
C SER A 452 11.05 3.86 -16.46
N GLU A 453 11.37 2.57 -16.53
CA GLU A 453 12.57 2.06 -17.20
C GLU A 453 12.63 2.43 -18.69
N CYS A 454 11.48 2.52 -19.36
CA CYS A 454 11.31 3.16 -20.68
C CYS A 454 9.87 3.66 -20.84
N THR A 455 9.61 4.43 -21.89
CA THR A 455 8.26 4.84 -22.29
C THR A 455 7.61 3.82 -23.24
N ALA A 456 6.28 3.88 -23.37
CA ALA A 456 5.56 3.08 -24.36
C ALA A 456 6.03 3.37 -25.80
N GLU A 457 6.27 4.64 -26.13
CA GLU A 457 6.76 5.04 -27.46
C GLU A 457 8.13 4.43 -27.77
N GLU A 458 9.05 4.50 -26.82
CA GLU A 458 10.39 3.90 -26.93
C GLU A 458 10.32 2.38 -27.12
N ALA A 459 9.53 1.69 -26.30
CA ALA A 459 9.36 0.23 -26.39
C ALA A 459 8.81 -0.20 -27.75
N TYR A 460 7.76 0.45 -28.26
CA TYR A 460 7.21 0.11 -29.58
C TYR A 460 8.17 0.50 -30.71
N LYS A 461 8.76 1.68 -30.67
CA LYS A 461 9.66 2.16 -31.73
C LYS A 461 10.90 1.29 -31.87
N TRP A 462 11.57 0.96 -30.76
CA TRP A 462 12.81 0.19 -30.77
C TRP A 462 12.59 -1.32 -31.02
N THR A 463 11.36 -1.81 -30.89
CA THR A 463 10.99 -3.18 -31.27
C THR A 463 10.26 -3.30 -32.61
N GLN A 464 10.13 -2.20 -33.36
CA GLN A 464 9.37 -2.15 -34.61
C GLN A 464 7.90 -2.60 -34.43
N GLY A 465 7.28 -2.18 -33.32
CA GLY A 465 5.89 -2.49 -32.97
C GLY A 465 5.64 -3.92 -32.51
N ARG A 466 6.70 -4.71 -32.27
CA ARG A 466 6.58 -6.14 -31.89
C ARG A 466 6.48 -6.40 -30.39
N ALA A 467 6.90 -5.44 -29.55
CA ALA A 467 6.84 -5.61 -28.10
C ALA A 467 5.41 -5.80 -27.59
N VAL A 468 5.26 -6.72 -26.63
CA VAL A 468 4.12 -6.73 -25.72
C VAL A 468 4.52 -5.91 -24.50
N PHE A 469 3.96 -4.72 -24.39
CA PHE A 469 4.38 -3.71 -23.41
C PHE A 469 3.28 -3.42 -22.38
N ALA A 470 3.71 -3.30 -21.12
CA ALA A 470 2.90 -2.78 -20.03
C ALA A 470 3.76 -1.90 -19.11
N SER A 471 3.15 -0.94 -18.44
CA SER A 471 3.86 0.00 -17.56
C SER A 471 3.19 0.18 -16.20
N GLY A 472 3.95 0.63 -15.19
CA GLY A 472 3.40 0.98 -13.87
C GLY A 472 2.57 2.27 -13.91
N SER A 473 3.12 3.28 -14.56
CA SER A 473 2.48 4.59 -14.76
C SER A 473 1.77 4.67 -16.12
N PRO A 474 0.74 5.52 -16.26
CA PRO A 474 0.01 5.65 -17.51
C PRO A 474 0.89 6.31 -18.59
N PHE A 475 0.72 5.86 -19.83
CA PHE A 475 1.26 6.47 -21.04
C PHE A 475 0.14 6.65 -22.06
N ASP A 476 0.24 7.70 -22.86
CA ASP A 476 -0.71 7.95 -23.95
C ASP A 476 -0.65 6.83 -25.01
N PRO A 477 -1.75 6.60 -25.76
CA PRO A 477 -1.74 5.71 -26.91
C PRO A 477 -0.64 6.10 -27.92
N VAL A 478 0.03 5.09 -28.48
CA VAL A 478 1.13 5.27 -29.42
C VAL A 478 0.69 4.83 -30.81
N GLU A 479 0.78 5.72 -31.79
CA GLU A 479 0.63 5.36 -33.20
C GLU A 479 1.97 4.90 -33.77
N TYR A 480 2.03 3.66 -34.26
CA TYR A 480 3.20 3.10 -34.92
C TYR A 480 2.77 2.32 -36.17
N ASP A 481 3.32 2.69 -37.33
CA ASP A 481 3.03 2.06 -38.63
C ASP A 481 1.52 2.00 -38.95
N GLY A 482 0.82 3.14 -38.75
CA GLY A 482 -0.62 3.26 -38.98
C GLY A 482 -1.51 2.47 -38.01
N LYS A 483 -0.94 1.89 -36.95
CA LYS A 483 -1.70 1.17 -35.90
C LYS A 483 -1.57 1.89 -34.56
N ILE A 484 -2.71 2.14 -33.93
CA ILE A 484 -2.78 2.68 -32.57
C ILE A 484 -2.57 1.52 -31.59
N ARG A 485 -1.61 1.67 -30.70
CA ARG A 485 -1.31 0.76 -29.58
C ARG A 485 -1.66 1.46 -28.28
N VAL A 486 -2.56 0.88 -27.51
CA VAL A 486 -2.91 1.38 -26.17
C VAL A 486 -2.18 0.49 -25.16
N PRO A 487 -1.09 0.98 -24.52
CA PRO A 487 -0.35 0.17 -23.56
C PRO A 487 -1.20 -0.09 -22.31
N GLY A 488 -1.18 -1.32 -21.81
CA GLY A 488 -1.84 -1.65 -20.54
C GLY A 488 -1.10 -1.07 -19.35
N GLN A 489 -1.84 -0.64 -18.32
CA GLN A 489 -1.25 -0.15 -17.07
C GLN A 489 -1.35 -1.21 -15.96
N ARG A 490 -0.27 -1.39 -15.21
CA ARG A 490 -0.24 -2.11 -13.94
C ARG A 490 -0.75 -1.21 -12.82
N GLN A 491 -2.07 -1.11 -12.69
CA GLN A 491 -2.68 -0.61 -11.46
C GLN A 491 -2.88 -1.80 -10.51
N THR A 492 -2.21 -1.80 -9.35
CA THR A 492 -2.52 -2.74 -8.26
C THR A 492 -3.99 -2.69 -7.86
N MET A 493 -4.67 -1.57 -8.20
CA MET A 493 -6.10 -1.40 -8.03
C MET A 493 -6.98 -2.45 -8.71
N LEU A 494 -6.47 -3.17 -9.71
CA LEU A 494 -7.21 -4.26 -10.36
C LEU A 494 -7.38 -5.49 -9.44
N ILE A 495 -6.74 -5.51 -8.27
CA ILE A 495 -6.81 -6.60 -7.30
C ILE A 495 -7.74 -6.28 -6.12
N PHE A 496 -8.28 -5.06 -6.00
CA PHE A 496 -9.17 -4.71 -4.87
C PHE A 496 -10.40 -5.61 -4.72
N SER A 497 -10.80 -6.35 -5.76
CA SER A 497 -11.81 -7.41 -5.66
C SER A 497 -11.40 -8.59 -4.76
N LEU A 498 -10.10 -8.88 -4.66
CA LEU A 498 -9.52 -9.86 -3.71
C LEU A 498 -9.74 -9.37 -2.28
N ASP A 499 -9.47 -8.09 -2.02
CA ASP A 499 -9.57 -7.55 -0.67
C ASP A 499 -11.03 -7.42 -0.22
N LEU A 500 -11.95 -7.10 -1.13
CA LEU A 500 -13.38 -7.21 -0.86
C LEU A 500 -13.77 -8.65 -0.50
N ALA A 501 -13.23 -9.65 -1.21
CA ALA A 501 -13.53 -11.06 -0.93
C ALA A 501 -12.95 -11.57 0.40
N LEU A 502 -11.90 -10.93 0.94
CA LEU A 502 -11.38 -11.23 2.27
C LEU A 502 -12.21 -10.59 3.40
N VAL A 503 -12.89 -9.48 3.09
CA VAL A 503 -13.75 -8.74 4.03
C VAL A 503 -15.18 -9.31 4.09
N LEU A 504 -15.69 -9.82 2.97
CA LEU A 504 -16.99 -10.51 2.85
C LEU A 504 -16.93 -11.94 3.41
#